data_AF-A0A6A5QUY2-F1
#
_entry.id   AF-A0A6A5QUY2-F1
#
_cell.length_a   1.000
_cell.length_b   1.000
_cell.length_c   1.000
_cell.angle_alpha   90.00
_cell.angle_beta   90.00
_cell.angle_gamma   90.00
#
_symmetry.space_group_name_H-M   'P 1'
#
loop_
_entity.id
_entity.type
_entity.pdbx_description
1 polymer ?
#
loop_
_entity_poly.entity_id
_entity_poly.type
_entity_poly.pdbx_seq_one_letter_code
_entity_poly.pdbx_strand_id
1 'polypeptide(L)'
;DWGIPEQLLEDDGFRTRIRQMQLQTYLMHCTVLQNTVRELQHKPWIGDAAHSTIWYYEKMRSLAYRARQIAEMLESRDLKARCEYWAGRACGGMQDYQTAESHFKAALLHDVENGVKKNGDVQLRGLRPSEKADVRFLRDSCKARHRNYERQREHFARLGERHSWETGLPIEACLGENMVPSSPWVPDRDRVVQLARHKYDGKKEPDEEAWLLTDNKLGQTLEEQAQAQWKAQDETVQAMHRRTLSREEWWYIKRDVKAAQHHKSQQSPDQETTFE
;
A
#
# COMPACT_ATOMS: atom_id res chain seq x y z
N ASP A 1 -46.80 -8.35 -11.73
CA ASP A 1 -45.52 -7.89 -12.30
C ASP A 1 -45.47 -6.38 -12.37
N TRP A 2 -44.93 -5.74 -11.33
CA TRP A 2 -44.66 -4.31 -11.32
C TRP A 2 -43.20 -4.11 -11.75
N GLY A 3 -43.00 -3.92 -13.05
CA GLY A 3 -41.67 -3.64 -13.62
C GLY A 3 -41.15 -2.30 -13.12
N ILE A 4 -39.93 -2.30 -12.57
CA ILE A 4 -39.24 -1.08 -12.16
C ILE A 4 -38.97 -0.25 -13.43
N PRO A 5 -39.33 1.05 -13.47
CA PRO A 5 -39.06 1.92 -14.61
C PRO A 5 -37.58 1.93 -15.01
N GLU A 6 -37.31 1.84 -16.31
CA GLU A 6 -35.96 1.80 -16.90
C GLU A 6 -35.07 2.98 -16.45
N GLN A 7 -35.66 4.14 -16.17
CA GLN A 7 -34.92 5.32 -15.69
C GLN A 7 -34.33 5.15 -14.28
N LEU A 8 -34.93 4.31 -13.43
CA LEU A 8 -34.39 4.00 -12.09
C LEU A 8 -33.24 2.98 -12.17
N LEU A 9 -33.27 2.08 -13.15
CA LEU A 9 -32.17 1.14 -13.43
C LEU A 9 -30.91 1.86 -13.95
N GLU A 10 -31.07 2.95 -14.70
CA GLU A 10 -29.95 3.77 -15.18
C GLU A 10 -29.24 4.55 -14.06
N ASP A 11 -29.97 5.04 -13.05
CA ASP A 11 -29.41 5.73 -11.88
C ASP A 11 -28.61 4.76 -10.99
N ASP A 12 -29.10 3.53 -10.78
CA ASP A 12 -28.39 2.50 -10.01
C ASP A 12 -27.11 2.01 -10.72
N GLY A 13 -27.15 1.85 -12.05
CA GLY A 13 -25.97 1.48 -12.84
C GLY A 13 -24.90 2.56 -12.85
N PHE A 14 -25.30 3.84 -12.87
CA PHE A 14 -24.37 4.97 -12.78
C PHE A 14 -23.74 5.09 -11.37
N ARG A 15 -24.56 5.02 -10.32
CA ARG A 15 -24.08 5.05 -8.92
C ARG A 15 -23.12 3.92 -8.61
N THR A 16 -23.41 2.71 -9.11
CA THR A 16 -22.54 1.54 -8.97
C THR A 16 -21.18 1.78 -9.62
N ARG A 17 -21.15 2.33 -10.85
CA ARG A 17 -19.91 2.67 -11.55
C ARG A 17 -19.11 3.74 -10.81
N ILE A 18 -19.75 4.80 -10.30
CA ILE A 18 -19.09 5.82 -9.49
C ILE A 18 -18.46 5.20 -8.24
N ARG A 19 -19.20 4.37 -7.50
CA ARG A 19 -18.71 3.70 -6.29
C ARG A 19 -17.49 2.83 -6.61
N GLN A 20 -17.54 2.06 -7.70
CA GLN A 20 -16.40 1.26 -8.15
C GLN A 20 -15.17 2.14 -8.48
N MET A 21 -15.35 3.26 -9.20
CA MET A 21 -14.27 4.20 -9.50
C MET A 21 -13.67 4.81 -8.22
N GLN A 22 -14.51 5.25 -7.28
CA GLN A 22 -14.04 5.81 -6.00
C GLN A 22 -13.23 4.81 -5.19
N LEU A 23 -13.70 3.56 -5.11
CA LEU A 23 -13.00 2.48 -4.45
C LEU A 23 -11.63 2.22 -5.10
N GLN A 24 -11.58 2.13 -6.43
CA GLN A 24 -10.33 1.93 -7.16
C GLN A 24 -9.34 3.07 -6.90
N THR A 25 -9.81 4.33 -6.87
CA THR A 25 -8.98 5.50 -6.54
C THR A 25 -8.39 5.40 -5.13
N TYR A 26 -9.19 4.98 -4.14
CA TYR A 26 -8.68 4.79 -2.77
C TYR A 26 -7.60 3.70 -2.70
N LEU A 27 -7.80 2.55 -3.36
CA LEU A 27 -6.81 1.48 -3.38
C LEU A 27 -5.54 1.87 -4.15
N MET A 28 -5.68 2.64 -5.22
CA MET A 28 -4.55 3.22 -5.95
C MET A 28 -3.73 4.16 -5.05
N HIS A 29 -4.40 5.04 -4.29
CA HIS A 29 -3.73 5.89 -3.32
C HIS A 29 -3.01 5.07 -2.24
N CYS A 30 -3.58 3.98 -1.73
CA CYS A 30 -2.88 3.09 -0.81
C CYS A 30 -1.59 2.53 -1.42
N THR A 31 -1.62 2.16 -2.71
CA THR A 31 -0.43 1.67 -3.43
C THR A 31 0.66 2.75 -3.52
N VAL A 32 0.27 3.98 -3.87
CA VAL A 32 1.20 5.13 -3.93
C VAL A 32 1.83 5.40 -2.57
N LEU A 33 1.02 5.47 -1.51
CA LEU A 33 1.50 5.70 -0.14
C LEU A 33 2.47 4.59 0.29
N GLN A 34 2.17 3.33 -0.03
CA GLN A 34 3.06 2.20 0.28
C GLN A 34 4.40 2.27 -0.47
N ASN A 35 4.40 2.72 -1.72
CA ASN A 35 5.63 2.93 -2.47
C ASN A 35 6.46 4.06 -1.84
N THR A 36 5.82 5.16 -1.42
CA THR A 36 6.48 6.24 -0.67
C THR A 36 7.11 5.72 0.61
N VAL A 37 6.38 4.90 1.39
CA VAL A 37 6.93 4.29 2.60
C VAL A 37 8.12 3.39 2.29
N ARG A 38 8.05 2.59 1.24
CA ARG A 38 9.17 1.73 0.81
C ARG A 38 10.42 2.56 0.52
N GLU A 39 10.28 3.63 -0.25
CA GLU A 39 11.38 4.56 -0.56
C GLU A 39 12.00 5.20 0.69
N LEU A 40 11.17 5.60 1.65
CA LEU A 40 11.64 6.17 2.92
C LEU A 40 12.38 5.13 3.76
N GLN A 41 11.86 3.90 3.84
CA GLN A 41 12.49 2.81 4.58
C GLN A 41 13.85 2.38 4.00
N HIS A 42 14.06 2.55 2.69
CA HIS A 42 15.36 2.28 2.04
C HIS A 42 16.39 3.41 2.20
N LYS A 43 16.00 4.58 2.74
CA LYS A 43 16.88 5.74 2.94
C LYS A 43 17.05 6.06 4.44
N PRO A 44 17.70 5.18 5.23
CA PRO A 44 17.77 5.30 6.69
C PRO A 44 18.58 6.50 7.20
N TRP A 45 19.31 7.21 6.34
CA TRP A 45 20.05 8.42 6.70
C TRP A 45 19.18 9.67 6.84
N ILE A 46 17.89 9.59 6.50
CA ILE A 46 16.92 10.66 6.78
C ILE A 46 16.46 10.47 8.22
N GLY A 47 17.01 11.25 9.16
CA GLY A 47 16.91 11.03 10.61
C GLY A 47 15.49 10.95 11.21
N ASP A 48 14.46 11.33 10.45
CA ASP A 48 13.05 11.31 10.88
C ASP A 48 12.17 10.30 10.09
N ALA A 49 12.80 9.34 9.42
CA ALA A 49 12.12 8.34 8.58
C ALA A 49 11.06 7.51 9.36
N ALA A 50 11.30 7.20 10.64
CA ALA A 50 10.37 6.39 11.43
C ALA A 50 9.06 7.15 11.75
N HIS A 51 9.14 8.37 12.30
CA HIS A 51 7.97 9.20 12.57
C HIS A 51 7.25 9.62 11.28
N SER A 52 8.01 9.92 10.23
CA SER A 52 7.40 10.29 8.95
C SER A 52 6.60 9.15 8.30
N THR A 53 6.97 7.88 8.49
CA THR A 53 6.22 6.75 7.88
C THR A 53 4.87 6.46 8.53
N ILE A 54 4.69 6.74 9.83
CA ILE A 54 3.44 6.48 10.57
C ILE A 54 2.27 7.23 9.92
N TRP A 55 2.47 8.50 9.56
CA TRP A 55 1.44 9.32 8.91
C TRP A 55 0.93 8.69 7.59
N TYR A 56 1.82 8.11 6.79
CA TYR A 56 1.42 7.44 5.55
C TYR A 56 0.58 6.20 5.84
N TYR A 57 0.95 5.41 6.84
CA TYR A 57 0.17 4.25 7.25
C TYR A 57 -1.20 4.64 7.82
N GLU A 58 -1.30 5.69 8.64
CA GLU A 58 -2.59 6.21 9.10
C GLU A 58 -3.50 6.61 7.93
N LYS A 59 -2.93 7.30 6.94
CA LYS A 59 -3.66 7.70 5.73
C LYS A 59 -4.09 6.49 4.91
N MET A 60 -3.22 5.48 4.77
CA MET A 60 -3.58 4.21 4.14
C MET A 60 -4.73 3.51 4.86
N ARG A 61 -4.73 3.48 6.20
CA ARG A 61 -5.82 2.87 7.00
C ARG A 61 -7.15 3.57 6.73
N SER A 62 -7.15 4.90 6.78
CA SER A 62 -8.36 5.71 6.52
C SER A 62 -8.94 5.44 5.13
N LEU A 63 -8.09 5.40 4.10
CA LEU A 63 -8.50 5.10 2.73
C LEU A 63 -9.01 3.67 2.58
N ALA A 64 -8.33 2.68 3.18
CA ALA A 64 -8.73 1.28 3.14
C ALA A 64 -10.11 1.06 3.80
N TYR A 65 -10.39 1.73 4.92
CA TYR A 65 -11.69 1.65 5.59
C TYR A 65 -12.81 2.31 4.79
N ARG A 66 -12.55 3.46 4.16
CA ARG A 66 -13.52 4.09 3.24
C ARG A 66 -13.80 3.20 2.03
N ALA A 67 -12.75 2.60 1.46
CA ALA A 67 -12.89 1.63 0.38
C ALA A 67 -13.71 0.41 0.81
N ARG A 68 -13.50 -0.09 2.05
CA ARG A 68 -14.26 -1.22 2.60
C ARG A 68 -15.75 -0.92 2.71
N GLN A 69 -16.12 0.26 3.22
CA GLN A 69 -17.53 0.68 3.30
C GLN A 69 -18.18 0.69 1.91
N ILE A 70 -17.46 1.14 0.89
CA ILE A 70 -17.96 1.07 -0.49
C ILE A 70 -18.09 -0.38 -0.97
N ALA A 71 -17.11 -1.24 -0.68
CA ALA A 71 -17.17 -2.66 -1.02
C ALA A 71 -18.35 -3.38 -0.33
N GLU A 72 -18.69 -2.98 0.91
CA GLU A 72 -19.87 -3.45 1.64
C GLU A 72 -21.17 -3.00 0.97
N MET A 73 -21.30 -1.73 0.59
CA MET A 73 -22.46 -1.22 -0.15
C MET A 73 -22.62 -1.85 -1.53
N LEU A 74 -21.53 -2.31 -2.14
CA LEU A 74 -21.52 -3.04 -3.41
C LEU A 74 -21.70 -4.56 -3.23
N GLU A 75 -21.76 -5.05 -1.99
CA GLU A 75 -21.82 -6.47 -1.63
C GLU A 75 -20.69 -7.32 -2.27
N SER A 76 -19.57 -6.68 -2.60
CA SER A 76 -18.48 -7.29 -3.37
C SER A 76 -17.43 -7.88 -2.43
N ARG A 77 -17.43 -9.21 -2.32
CA ARG A 77 -16.47 -9.97 -1.51
C ARG A 77 -15.03 -9.80 -2.01
N ASP A 78 -14.84 -9.77 -3.32
CA ASP A 78 -13.55 -9.61 -3.97
C ASP A 78 -12.92 -8.23 -3.68
N LEU A 79 -13.71 -7.15 -3.73
CA LEU A 79 -13.22 -5.83 -3.37
C LEU A 79 -12.96 -5.72 -1.86
N LYS A 80 -13.77 -6.39 -1.02
CA LYS A 80 -13.48 -6.48 0.43
C LYS A 80 -12.12 -7.10 0.69
N ALA A 81 -11.76 -8.18 0.00
CA ALA A 81 -10.45 -8.83 0.16
C ALA A 81 -9.29 -7.84 0.00
N ARG A 82 -9.34 -7.00 -1.05
CA ARG A 82 -8.32 -5.98 -1.30
C ARG A 82 -8.32 -4.89 -0.24
N CYS A 83 -9.50 -4.43 0.20
CA CYS A 83 -9.58 -3.42 1.26
C CYS A 83 -8.96 -3.94 2.57
N GLU A 84 -9.26 -5.18 2.93
CA GLU A 84 -8.70 -5.85 4.11
C GLU A 84 -7.19 -6.03 4.00
N TYR A 85 -6.65 -6.35 2.82
CA TYR A 85 -5.20 -6.41 2.60
C TYR A 85 -4.52 -5.07 2.90
N TRP A 86 -5.05 -3.97 2.36
CA TRP A 86 -4.47 -2.64 2.56
C TRP A 86 -4.67 -2.13 4.01
N ALA A 87 -5.78 -2.48 4.65
CA ALA A 87 -5.99 -2.21 6.08
C ALA A 87 -4.97 -2.96 6.95
N GLY A 88 -4.72 -4.24 6.66
CA GLY A 88 -3.70 -5.03 7.35
C GLY A 88 -2.30 -4.44 7.21
N ARG A 89 -1.93 -3.99 6.00
CA ARG A 89 -0.67 -3.28 5.74
C ARG A 89 -0.55 -2.01 6.57
N ALA A 90 -1.61 -1.22 6.64
CA ALA A 90 -1.61 0.00 7.42
C ALA A 90 -1.45 -0.28 8.92
N CYS A 91 -2.25 -1.20 9.48
CA CYS A 91 -2.17 -1.59 10.89
C CYS A 91 -0.78 -2.12 11.27
N GLY A 92 -0.18 -2.98 10.43
CA GLY A 92 1.16 -3.49 10.68
C GLY A 92 2.22 -2.38 10.69
N GLY A 93 2.08 -1.39 9.80
CA GLY A 93 2.96 -0.23 9.74
C GLY A 93 2.86 0.69 10.97
N MET A 94 1.68 0.76 11.59
CA MET A 94 1.46 1.43 12.88
C MET A 94 1.78 0.54 14.09
N GLN A 95 2.38 -0.62 13.88
CA GLN A 95 2.74 -1.60 14.92
C GLN A 95 1.54 -2.23 15.66
N ASP A 96 0.31 -2.07 15.14
CA ASP A 96 -0.86 -2.79 15.60
C ASP A 96 -0.93 -4.17 14.92
N TYR A 97 -0.02 -5.05 15.33
CA TYR A 97 0.18 -6.35 14.71
C TYR A 97 -1.01 -7.30 14.91
N GLN A 98 -1.76 -7.17 16.00
CA GLN A 98 -2.93 -8.01 16.29
C GLN A 98 -4.07 -7.68 15.32
N THR A 99 -4.37 -6.40 15.14
CA THR A 99 -5.38 -5.95 14.17
C THR A 99 -4.92 -6.25 12.74
N ALA A 100 -3.63 -6.06 12.43
CA ALA A 100 -3.06 -6.40 11.15
C ALA A 100 -3.23 -7.89 10.78
N GLU A 101 -2.92 -8.81 11.71
CA GLU A 101 -3.12 -10.24 11.51
C GLU A 101 -4.58 -10.56 11.20
N SER A 102 -5.52 -9.92 11.91
CA SER A 102 -6.96 -10.11 11.71
C SER A 102 -7.40 -9.65 10.32
N HIS A 103 -6.94 -8.49 9.86
CA HIS A 103 -7.19 -7.99 8.51
C HIS A 103 -6.60 -8.90 7.43
N PHE A 104 -5.37 -9.40 7.58
CA PHE A 104 -4.80 -10.31 6.59
C PHE A 104 -5.51 -11.67 6.55
N LYS A 105 -6.04 -12.16 7.68
CA LYS A 105 -6.93 -13.33 7.68
C LYS A 105 -8.23 -13.05 6.95
N ALA A 106 -8.85 -11.89 7.17
CA ALA A 106 -10.06 -11.49 6.46
C ALA A 106 -9.82 -11.33 4.95
N ALA A 107 -8.67 -10.78 4.55
CA ALA A 107 -8.27 -10.66 3.16
C ALA A 107 -8.18 -12.03 2.47
N LEU A 108 -7.53 -13.00 3.12
CA LEU A 108 -7.45 -14.39 2.64
C LEU A 108 -8.82 -15.08 2.61
N LEU A 109 -9.67 -14.84 3.61
CA LEU A 109 -11.02 -15.40 3.68
C LEU A 109 -11.89 -14.87 2.54
N HIS A 110 -11.79 -13.59 2.22
CA HIS A 110 -12.59 -12.95 1.20
C HIS A 110 -12.00 -13.10 -0.22
N ASP A 111 -10.78 -13.62 -0.35
CA ASP A 111 -10.15 -13.79 -1.65
C ASP A 111 -10.97 -14.69 -2.58
N VAL A 112 -10.95 -14.35 -3.86
CA VAL A 112 -11.59 -15.08 -4.94
C VAL A 112 -10.51 -15.39 -5.97
N GLU A 113 -10.55 -16.57 -6.57
CA GLU A 113 -9.57 -16.93 -7.59
C GLU A 113 -9.66 -15.99 -8.80
N ASN A 114 -8.49 -15.63 -9.34
CA ASN A 114 -8.40 -14.89 -10.59
C ASN A 114 -8.88 -15.80 -11.72
N GLY A 115 -9.73 -15.28 -12.59
CA GLY A 115 -10.30 -16.04 -13.69
C GLY A 115 -9.70 -15.64 -15.04
N VAL A 116 -10.15 -16.34 -16.08
CA VAL A 116 -9.93 -15.96 -17.47
C VAL A 116 -11.30 -15.69 -18.10
N LYS A 117 -11.45 -14.53 -18.74
CA LYS A 117 -12.67 -14.19 -19.48
C LYS A 117 -12.79 -15.06 -20.73
N LYS A 118 -14.00 -15.12 -21.30
CA LYS A 118 -14.27 -15.90 -22.53
C LYS A 118 -13.40 -15.51 -23.73
N ASN A 119 -12.87 -14.28 -23.76
CA ASN A 119 -11.98 -13.77 -24.79
C ASN A 119 -10.49 -14.03 -24.51
N GLY A 120 -10.15 -14.81 -23.48
CA GLY A 120 -8.77 -15.09 -23.07
C GLY A 120 -8.15 -14.02 -22.17
N ASP A 121 -8.83 -12.90 -21.93
CA ASP A 121 -8.30 -11.85 -21.06
C ASP A 121 -8.30 -12.27 -19.59
N VAL A 122 -7.29 -11.81 -18.88
CA VAL A 122 -7.18 -11.96 -17.44
C VAL A 122 -8.34 -11.26 -16.73
N GLN A 123 -9.05 -11.98 -15.87
CA GLN A 123 -10.00 -11.39 -14.95
C GLN A 123 -9.43 -11.38 -13.54
N LEU A 124 -8.86 -10.24 -13.16
CA LEU A 124 -8.40 -10.01 -11.79
C LEU A 124 -9.62 -9.90 -10.87
N ARG A 125 -9.79 -10.89 -9.99
CA ARG A 125 -10.81 -10.93 -8.93
C ARG A 125 -10.11 -11.14 -7.60
N GLY A 126 -10.58 -10.46 -6.56
CA GLY A 126 -10.01 -10.57 -5.23
C GLY A 126 -8.65 -9.88 -5.16
N LEU A 127 -7.71 -10.51 -4.47
CA LEU A 127 -6.35 -10.00 -4.33
C LEU A 127 -5.60 -10.05 -5.67
N ARG A 128 -4.79 -9.01 -5.93
CA ARG A 128 -3.88 -9.02 -7.08
C ARG A 128 -2.78 -10.08 -6.89
N PRO A 129 -2.16 -10.58 -7.97
CA PRO A 129 -1.09 -11.57 -7.87
C PRO A 129 0.01 -11.21 -6.86
N SER A 130 0.50 -9.96 -6.91
CA SER A 130 1.47 -9.44 -5.95
C SER A 130 0.93 -9.35 -4.51
N GLU A 131 -0.34 -9.00 -4.32
CA GLU A 131 -1.00 -9.00 -3.02
C GLU A 131 -1.17 -10.44 -2.47
N LYS A 132 -1.49 -11.43 -3.32
CA LYS A 132 -1.61 -12.86 -2.97
C LYS A 132 -0.28 -13.48 -2.57
N ALA A 133 0.77 -13.18 -3.32
CA ALA A 133 2.13 -13.63 -2.99
C ALA A 133 2.60 -13.07 -1.64
N ASP A 134 2.12 -11.88 -1.27
CA ASP A 134 2.59 -11.16 -0.08
C ASP A 134 1.77 -11.49 1.19
N VAL A 135 0.44 -11.60 1.08
CA VAL A 135 -0.49 -11.58 2.22
C VAL A 135 -0.21 -12.63 3.29
N ARG A 136 0.21 -13.85 2.91
CA ARG A 136 0.48 -14.94 3.87
C ARG A 136 1.72 -14.64 4.72
N PHE A 137 2.79 -14.21 4.06
CA PHE A 137 4.02 -13.79 4.73
C PHE A 137 3.77 -12.61 5.67
N LEU A 138 3.00 -11.61 5.22
CA LEU A 138 2.68 -10.44 6.06
C LEU A 138 1.91 -10.84 7.31
N ARG A 139 0.89 -11.70 7.16
CA ARG A 139 0.13 -12.26 8.28
C ARG A 139 1.05 -12.96 9.27
N ASP A 140 1.93 -13.82 8.78
CA ASP A 140 2.80 -14.63 9.64
C ASP A 140 3.88 -13.78 10.31
N SER A 141 4.38 -12.75 9.63
CA SER A 141 5.26 -11.71 10.18
C SER A 141 4.59 -10.94 11.33
N CYS A 142 3.37 -10.44 11.12
CA CYS A 142 2.61 -9.74 12.16
C CYS A 142 2.31 -10.66 13.35
N LYS A 143 1.88 -11.89 13.10
CA LYS A 143 1.62 -12.89 14.14
C LYS A 143 2.87 -13.19 14.98
N ALA A 144 4.03 -13.36 14.33
CA ALA A 144 5.30 -13.60 15.03
C ALA A 144 5.71 -12.41 15.89
N ARG A 145 5.59 -11.18 15.35
CA ARG A 145 5.90 -9.94 16.06
C ARG A 145 4.98 -9.70 17.25
N HIS A 146 3.67 -9.88 17.09
CA HIS A 146 2.71 -9.79 18.19
C HIS A 146 3.04 -10.79 19.31
N ARG A 147 3.29 -12.06 18.97
CA ARG A 147 3.69 -13.08 19.96
C ARG A 147 5.02 -12.78 20.64
N ASN A 148 5.95 -12.13 19.95
CA ASN A 148 7.22 -11.74 20.56
C ASN A 148 7.02 -10.56 21.51
N TYR A 149 6.22 -9.57 21.11
CA TYR A 149 5.83 -8.44 21.95
C TYR A 149 5.15 -8.91 23.23
N GLU A 150 4.17 -9.81 23.15
CA GLU A 150 3.49 -10.39 24.33
C GLU A 150 4.47 -11.12 25.25
N ARG A 151 5.37 -11.95 24.69
CA ARG A 151 6.41 -12.65 25.47
C ARG A 151 7.37 -11.69 26.16
N GLN A 152 7.80 -10.64 25.46
CA GLN A 152 8.65 -9.61 26.04
C GLN A 152 7.91 -8.89 27.16
N ARG A 153 6.67 -8.45 26.92
CA ARG A 153 5.83 -7.78 27.92
C ARG A 153 5.69 -8.62 29.20
N GLU A 154 5.39 -9.91 29.07
CA GLU A 154 5.32 -10.82 30.22
C GLU A 154 6.66 -10.99 30.93
N HIS A 155 7.75 -11.13 30.19
CA HIS A 155 9.09 -11.28 30.75
C HIS A 155 9.48 -10.05 31.57
N PHE A 156 9.24 -8.87 31.01
CA PHE A 156 9.51 -7.60 31.66
C PHE A 156 8.59 -7.34 32.85
N ALA A 157 7.31 -7.71 32.78
CA ALA A 157 6.41 -7.66 33.92
C ALA A 157 6.95 -8.49 35.10
N ARG A 158 7.38 -9.74 34.84
CA ARG A 158 7.98 -10.61 35.87
C ARG A 158 9.30 -10.06 36.44
N LEU A 159 10.12 -9.42 35.60
CA LEU A 159 11.34 -8.76 36.06
C LEU A 159 11.03 -7.55 36.94
N GLY A 160 10.05 -6.74 36.56
CA GLY A 160 9.59 -5.60 37.36
C GLY A 160 9.01 -6.03 38.70
N GLU A 161 8.18 -7.08 38.73
CA GLU A 161 7.67 -7.67 39.97
C GLU A 161 8.80 -8.15 40.89
N ARG A 162 9.77 -8.88 40.33
CA ARG A 162 10.93 -9.36 41.11
C ARG A 162 11.74 -8.20 41.67
N HIS A 163 12.05 -7.21 40.85
CA HIS A 163 12.85 -6.06 41.26
C HIS A 163 12.09 -5.20 42.29
N SER A 164 10.78 -5.02 42.13
CA SER A 164 9.91 -4.37 43.10
C SER A 164 9.92 -5.09 44.44
N TRP A 165 9.86 -6.42 44.44
CA TRP A 165 9.93 -7.22 45.65
C TRP A 165 11.30 -7.14 46.34
N GLU A 166 12.38 -7.13 45.56
CA GLU A 166 13.76 -7.02 46.07
C GLU A 166 14.10 -5.63 46.63
N THR A 167 13.54 -4.56 46.04
CA THR A 167 13.89 -3.17 46.37
C THR A 167 12.83 -2.42 47.17
N GLY A 168 11.62 -2.97 47.29
CA GLY A 168 10.47 -2.31 47.91
C GLY A 168 9.90 -1.12 47.12
N LEU A 169 10.41 -0.86 45.91
CA LEU A 169 9.94 0.20 45.04
C LEU A 169 8.67 -0.23 44.29
N PRO A 170 7.76 0.71 43.95
CA PRO A 170 6.60 0.40 43.11
C PRO A 170 7.04 -0.13 41.73
N ILE A 171 6.22 -1.02 41.16
CA ILE A 171 6.54 -1.72 39.89
C ILE A 171 6.78 -0.71 38.77
N GLU A 172 6.04 0.39 38.75
CA GLU A 172 6.17 1.47 37.77
C GLU A 172 7.54 2.17 37.83
N ALA A 173 8.17 2.22 39.01
CA ALA A 173 9.53 2.75 39.17
C ALA A 173 10.61 1.72 38.81
N CYS A 174 10.25 0.43 38.77
CA CYS A 174 11.15 -0.67 38.42
C CYS A 174 11.14 -0.98 36.91
N LEU A 175 10.10 -0.57 36.20
CA LEU A 175 9.97 -0.68 34.75
C LEU A 175 10.42 0.64 34.12
N GLY A 176 11.59 0.69 33.47
CA GLY A 176 12.02 1.89 32.75
C GLY A 176 11.00 2.31 31.68
N GLU A 177 10.85 3.63 31.44
CA GLU A 177 9.82 4.23 30.57
C GLU A 177 9.73 3.68 29.13
N ASN A 178 10.70 2.89 28.67
CA ASN A 178 10.80 2.37 27.31
C ASN A 178 10.99 0.85 27.26
N MET A 179 10.03 0.09 27.80
CA MET A 179 10.10 -1.38 27.92
C MET A 179 9.93 -2.14 26.58
N VAL A 180 10.87 -1.90 25.67
CA VAL A 180 11.05 -2.46 24.32
C VAL A 180 10.30 -1.70 23.23
N PRO A 181 10.98 -0.74 22.57
CA PRO A 181 10.52 -0.32 21.26
C PRO A 181 10.51 -1.53 20.33
N SER A 182 9.33 -1.91 19.83
CA SER A 182 9.26 -2.89 18.75
C SER A 182 10.11 -2.35 17.60
N SER A 183 11.03 -3.17 17.09
CA SER A 183 11.77 -2.84 15.87
C SER A 183 10.77 -2.43 14.78
N PRO A 184 11.06 -1.40 13.96
CA PRO A 184 10.18 -0.99 12.87
C PRO A 184 9.74 -2.18 12.02
N TRP A 185 8.48 -2.15 11.58
CA TRP A 185 7.98 -3.19 10.68
C TRP A 185 8.40 -2.87 9.26
N VAL A 186 9.37 -3.65 8.75
CA VAL A 186 9.96 -3.47 7.42
C VAL A 186 9.82 -4.80 6.65
N PRO A 187 8.59 -5.19 6.27
CA PRO A 187 8.31 -6.54 5.78
C PRO A 187 9.12 -6.92 4.54
N ASP A 188 9.38 -5.97 3.63
CA ASP A 188 10.18 -6.21 2.42
C ASP A 188 11.63 -6.59 2.78
N ARG A 189 12.24 -5.88 3.75
CA ARG A 189 13.56 -6.21 4.28
C ARG A 189 13.55 -7.53 5.05
N ASP A 190 12.55 -7.74 5.90
CA ASP A 190 12.41 -8.96 6.69
C ASP A 190 12.34 -10.20 5.78
N ARG A 191 11.62 -10.11 4.66
CA ARG A 191 11.54 -11.18 3.65
C ARG A 191 12.89 -11.49 3.04
N VAL A 192 13.63 -10.46 2.60
CA VAL A 192 14.97 -10.65 2.01
C VAL A 192 15.93 -11.29 3.01
N VAL A 193 15.89 -10.86 4.27
CA VAL A 193 16.71 -11.45 5.35
C VAL A 193 16.33 -12.91 5.60
N GLN A 194 15.04 -13.25 5.61
CA GLN A 194 14.60 -14.64 5.75
C GLN A 194 15.08 -15.52 4.59
N LEU A 195 14.93 -15.05 3.34
CA LEU A 195 15.42 -15.76 2.15
C LEU A 195 16.94 -15.94 2.18
N ALA A 196 17.69 -14.91 2.61
CA ALA A 196 19.13 -15.00 2.76
C ALA A 196 19.52 -16.04 3.83
N ARG A 197 18.87 -16.04 5.00
CA ARG A 197 19.10 -17.04 6.05
C ARG A 197 18.86 -18.46 5.54
N HIS A 198 17.76 -18.68 4.81
CA HIS A 198 17.49 -20.00 4.23
C HIS A 198 18.58 -20.46 3.26
N LYS A 199 19.09 -19.54 2.41
CA LYS A 199 20.14 -19.87 1.44
C LYS A 199 21.52 -20.11 2.06
N TYR A 200 21.88 -19.37 3.11
CA TYR A 200 23.25 -19.37 3.66
C TYR A 200 23.41 -20.16 4.97
N ASP A 201 22.34 -20.37 5.77
CA ASP A 201 22.44 -21.09 7.04
C ASP A 201 22.28 -22.62 6.90
N GLY A 202 22.19 -23.14 5.67
CA GLY A 202 22.28 -24.58 5.38
C GLY A 202 21.19 -25.47 5.99
N LYS A 203 20.12 -24.91 6.54
CA LYS A 203 18.98 -25.66 7.05
C LYS A 203 18.06 -26.01 5.89
N LYS A 204 17.80 -27.33 5.74
CA LYS A 204 16.86 -27.94 4.77
C LYS A 204 15.73 -26.98 4.44
N GLU A 205 15.52 -26.78 3.15
CA GLU A 205 14.31 -26.16 2.63
C GLU A 205 13.10 -26.69 3.40
N PRO A 206 12.32 -25.84 4.10
CA PRO A 206 10.91 -26.12 4.11
C PRO A 206 10.47 -26.13 2.65
N ASP A 207 9.49 -26.96 2.30
CA ASP A 207 8.91 -27.21 0.97
C ASP A 207 8.38 -25.94 0.22
N GLU A 208 8.98 -24.76 0.40
CA GLU A 208 8.70 -23.44 -0.18
C GLU A 208 9.05 -23.34 -1.66
N GLU A 209 9.93 -24.18 -2.21
CA GLU A 209 10.13 -24.27 -3.66
C GLU A 209 8.88 -24.77 -4.40
N ALA A 210 7.98 -25.53 -3.75
CA ALA A 210 6.66 -25.81 -4.30
C ALA A 210 5.70 -24.60 -4.24
N TRP A 211 5.91 -23.66 -3.32
CA TRP A 211 5.02 -22.50 -3.12
C TRP A 211 5.38 -21.32 -4.04
N LEU A 212 6.67 -21.09 -4.31
CA LEU A 212 7.14 -20.03 -5.20
C LEU A 212 7.09 -20.39 -6.69
N LEU A 213 6.98 -21.66 -7.08
CA LEU A 213 6.96 -22.06 -8.50
C LEU A 213 5.57 -22.35 -9.07
N THR A 214 4.59 -22.71 -8.24
CA THR A 214 3.26 -23.11 -8.73
C THR A 214 2.32 -21.92 -8.90
N ASP A 215 2.42 -20.88 -8.04
CA ASP A 215 1.56 -19.68 -8.10
C ASP A 215 2.24 -18.50 -8.84
N ASN A 216 3.58 -18.45 -8.87
CA ASN A 216 4.29 -17.39 -9.61
C ASN A 216 4.26 -17.56 -11.12
N LYS A 217 4.15 -18.77 -11.69
CA LYS A 217 4.09 -18.87 -13.17
C LYS A 217 2.80 -18.27 -13.71
N LEU A 218 1.67 -18.54 -13.06
CA LEU A 218 0.39 -17.91 -13.41
C LEU A 218 0.40 -16.44 -12.98
N GLY A 219 0.86 -16.10 -11.77
CA GLY A 219 0.95 -14.72 -11.28
C GLY A 219 1.86 -13.81 -12.10
N GLN A 220 3.03 -14.28 -12.53
CA GLN A 220 3.96 -13.55 -13.40
C GLN A 220 3.42 -13.42 -14.81
N THR A 221 2.82 -14.47 -15.38
CA THR A 221 2.17 -14.35 -16.71
C THR A 221 0.93 -13.44 -16.67
N LEU A 222 0.14 -13.47 -15.60
CA LEU A 222 -1.00 -12.59 -15.36
C LEU A 222 -0.55 -11.14 -15.13
N GLU A 223 0.56 -10.92 -14.42
CA GLU A 223 1.12 -9.59 -14.15
C GLU A 223 1.83 -9.02 -15.38
N GLU A 224 2.52 -9.83 -16.17
CA GLU A 224 3.07 -9.47 -17.48
C GLU A 224 1.95 -9.14 -18.47
N GLN A 225 0.87 -9.93 -18.53
CA GLN A 225 -0.30 -9.64 -19.36
C GLN A 225 -1.08 -8.42 -18.90
N ALA A 226 -1.27 -8.24 -17.59
CA ALA A 226 -1.91 -7.05 -17.04
C ALA A 226 -1.05 -5.82 -17.33
N GLN A 227 0.25 -5.85 -17.04
CA GLN A 227 1.17 -4.75 -17.36
C GLN A 227 1.24 -4.47 -18.86
N ALA A 228 1.17 -5.50 -19.72
CA ALA A 228 1.07 -5.35 -21.16
C ALA A 228 -0.26 -4.70 -21.59
N GLN A 229 -1.39 -5.06 -20.97
CA GLN A 229 -2.70 -4.42 -21.21
C GLN A 229 -2.73 -2.98 -20.72
N TRP A 230 -2.16 -2.68 -19.54
CA TRP A 230 -2.03 -1.32 -19.03
C TRP A 230 -1.11 -0.49 -19.93
N LYS A 231 0.03 -1.02 -20.38
CA LYS A 231 0.92 -0.36 -21.35
C LYS A 231 0.26 -0.15 -22.71
N ALA A 232 -0.52 -1.11 -23.21
CA ALA A 232 -1.26 -0.99 -24.47
C ALA A 232 -2.40 0.05 -24.37
N GLN A 233 -3.07 0.13 -23.22
CA GLN A 233 -4.02 1.22 -22.93
C GLN A 233 -3.33 2.57 -22.81
N ASP A 234 -2.16 2.63 -22.18
CA ASP A 234 -1.39 3.87 -22.03
C ASP A 234 -0.78 4.30 -23.36
N GLU A 235 -0.37 3.36 -24.23
CA GLU A 235 0.07 3.62 -25.61
C GLU A 235 -1.08 4.08 -26.51
N THR A 236 -2.30 3.56 -26.34
CA THR A 236 -3.47 4.05 -27.09
C THR A 236 -3.94 5.42 -26.59
N VAL A 237 -3.87 5.69 -25.28
CA VAL A 237 -4.16 7.01 -24.70
C VAL A 237 -3.07 8.02 -25.06
N GLN A 238 -1.78 7.63 -25.03
CA GLN A 238 -0.67 8.46 -25.51
C GLN A 238 -0.70 8.66 -27.02
N ALA A 239 -1.12 7.68 -27.81
CA ALA A 239 -1.33 7.85 -29.25
C ALA A 239 -2.52 8.78 -29.55
N MET A 240 -3.58 8.76 -28.73
CA MET A 240 -4.66 9.75 -28.79
C MET A 240 -4.22 11.15 -28.35
N HIS A 241 -3.24 11.28 -27.45
CA HIS A 241 -2.74 12.57 -26.94
C HIS A 241 -1.54 13.13 -27.74
N ARG A 242 -0.92 12.33 -28.61
CA ARG A 242 0.08 12.80 -29.60
C ARG A 242 -0.60 13.22 -30.89
N ARG A 243 -1.53 14.18 -30.82
CA ARG A 243 -1.83 14.96 -32.02
C ARG A 243 -0.60 15.80 -32.32
N THR A 244 0.01 15.60 -33.48
CA THR A 244 1.06 16.49 -33.99
C THR A 244 0.45 17.88 -34.14
N LEU A 245 0.99 18.85 -33.39
CA LEU A 245 0.53 20.24 -33.45
C LEU A 245 0.66 20.75 -34.89
N SER A 246 -0.36 21.47 -35.37
CA SER A 246 -0.33 22.10 -36.69
C SER A 246 0.76 23.17 -36.74
N ARG A 247 1.16 23.55 -37.96
CA ARG A 247 2.14 24.62 -38.16
C ARG A 247 1.67 25.95 -37.55
N GLU A 248 0.37 26.23 -37.53
CA GLU A 248 -0.18 27.43 -36.89
C GLU A 248 -0.12 27.35 -35.36
N GLU A 249 -0.42 26.18 -34.79
CA GLU A 249 -0.34 25.95 -33.34
C GLU A 249 1.10 26.11 -32.83
N TRP A 250 2.09 25.61 -33.58
CA TRP A 250 3.51 25.84 -33.31
C TRP A 250 3.93 27.32 -33.39
N TRP A 251 3.30 28.10 -34.28
CA TRP A 251 3.62 29.50 -34.44
C TRP A 251 3.16 30.33 -33.22
N TYR A 252 1.98 30.04 -32.68
CA TYR A 252 1.47 30.68 -31.46
C TYR A 252 2.35 30.39 -30.24
N ILE A 253 2.75 29.13 -30.03
CA ILE A 253 3.63 28.75 -28.91
C ILE A 253 4.98 29.48 -28.98
N LYS A 254 5.58 29.58 -30.18
CA LYS A 254 6.85 30.30 -30.34
C LYS A 254 6.73 31.81 -30.12
N ARG A 255 5.56 32.40 -30.39
CA ARG A 255 5.31 33.82 -30.17
C ARG A 255 5.19 34.15 -28.68
N ASP A 256 4.49 33.32 -27.91
CA ASP A 256 4.31 33.51 -26.46
C ASP A 256 5.62 33.34 -25.69
N VAL A 257 6.49 32.41 -26.11
CA VAL A 257 7.82 32.24 -25.52
C VAL A 257 8.70 33.48 -25.73
N LYS A 258 8.63 34.12 -26.92
CA LYS A 258 9.36 35.38 -27.19
C LYS A 258 8.80 36.54 -26.40
N ALA A 259 7.48 36.65 -26.23
CA ALA A 259 6.84 37.68 -25.41
C ALA A 259 7.22 37.54 -23.92
N ALA A 260 7.25 36.31 -23.40
CA ALA A 260 7.64 36.03 -22.02
C ALA A 260 9.13 36.31 -21.73
N GLN A 261 10.01 36.12 -22.73
CA GLN A 261 11.43 36.47 -22.62
C GLN A 261 11.66 37.98 -22.62
N HIS A 262 10.93 38.74 -23.44
CA HIS A 262 10.99 40.21 -23.43
C HIS A 262 10.50 40.82 -22.10
N HIS A 263 9.48 40.24 -21.47
CA HIS A 263 8.99 40.70 -20.16
C HIS A 263 10.00 40.46 -19.02
N LYS A 264 10.77 39.36 -19.07
CA LYS A 264 11.82 39.08 -18.07
C LYS A 264 13.06 39.98 -18.22
N SER A 265 13.37 40.42 -19.43
CA SER A 265 14.48 41.36 -19.67
C SER A 265 14.17 42.81 -19.25
N GLN A 266 12.91 43.13 -18.92
CA GLN A 266 12.50 44.47 -18.48
C GLN A 266 12.25 44.57 -16.96
N GLN A 267 12.40 43.48 -16.20
CA GLN A 267 12.13 43.46 -14.75
C GLN A 267 13.29 42.81 -13.95
N SER A 268 14.36 43.58 -13.71
CA SER A 268 15.32 43.44 -12.58
C SER A 268 16.38 44.56 -12.61
N PRO A 269 16.92 45.01 -11.47
CA PRO A 269 16.40 46.19 -10.76
C PRO A 269 17.48 47.23 -10.42
N ASP A 270 17.24 48.51 -10.74
CA ASP A 270 17.90 49.64 -10.09
C ASP A 270 16.95 50.21 -9.03
N GLN A 271 17.03 49.70 -7.80
CA GLN A 271 16.70 50.46 -6.59
C GLN A 271 17.62 50.03 -5.46
N GLU A 272 18.81 50.65 -5.42
CA GLU A 272 19.57 50.83 -4.20
C GLU A 272 18.74 51.70 -3.23
N THR A 273 18.28 51.10 -2.14
CA THR A 273 17.85 51.83 -0.94
C THR A 273 18.86 51.58 0.16
N THR A 274 19.82 52.50 0.25
CA THR A 274 20.56 52.80 1.47
C THR A 274 19.60 53.30 2.54
N PHE A 275 19.61 52.69 3.72
CA PHE A 275 19.16 53.32 4.95
C PHE A 275 20.25 53.15 6.01
N GLU A 276 20.78 54.30 6.45
CA GLU A 276 21.38 54.49 7.77
C GLU A 276 20.30 54.38 8.87
#